data_AF-A0A849AEJ9-F1
#
_entry.id   AF-A0A849AEJ9-F1
#
_cell.length_a   1.000
_cell.length_b   1.000
_cell.length_c   1.000
_cell.angle_alpha   90.00
_cell.angle_beta   90.00
_cell.angle_gamma   90.00
#
_symmetry.space_group_name_H-M   'P 1'
#
loop_
_entity.id
_entity.type
_entity.pdbx_description
1 polymer ?
#
loop_
_entity_poly.entity_id
_entity_poly.type
_entity_poly.pdbx_seq_one_letter_code
_entity_poly.pdbx_strand_id
1 'polypeptide(L)'
;MIPGDPQTVAWYSGSPAVSAAAGTTLLAGHVNYDSTRGALYPLSTIAPGALVIVTDGSGNASRWTTVSLQVRDKDDLPGFPVSGPRRLAMVTCGGELLETDRGPSYASNVIAEAIPLTA
;
A
#
# COMPACT_ATOMS: atom_id res chain seq x y z
N MET A 1 -7.72 -7.21 -6.88
CA MET A 1 -8.60 -6.19 -7.49
C MET A 1 -8.62 -5.02 -6.54
N ILE A 2 -8.38 -3.79 -7.02
CA ILE A 2 -8.52 -2.59 -6.20
C ILE A 2 -10.02 -2.20 -6.19
N PRO A 3 -10.60 -1.76 -5.06
CA PRO A 3 -12.03 -1.45 -4.97
C PRO A 3 -12.41 -0.26 -5.86
N GLY A 4 -13.65 -0.23 -6.37
CA GLY A 4 -14.14 0.88 -7.18
C GLY A 4 -14.31 2.19 -6.42
N ASP A 5 -14.44 2.13 -5.09
CA ASP A 5 -14.37 3.32 -4.24
C ASP A 5 -12.88 3.70 -4.03
N PRO A 6 -12.43 4.88 -4.52
CA PRO A 6 -11.05 5.34 -4.35
C PRO A 6 -10.62 5.48 -2.88
N GLN A 7 -11.55 5.66 -1.95
CA GLN A 7 -11.26 5.79 -0.52
C GLN A 7 -11.06 4.46 0.20
N THR A 8 -11.25 3.33 -0.49
CA THR A 8 -11.06 1.99 0.09
C THR A 8 -9.76 1.36 -0.39
N VAL A 9 -9.01 0.75 0.53
CA VAL A 9 -7.84 -0.08 0.22
C VAL A 9 -8.22 -1.55 0.18
N ALA A 10 -7.60 -2.31 -0.72
CA ALA A 10 -7.71 -3.76 -0.78
C ALA A 10 -6.54 -4.43 -0.04
N TRP A 11 -6.83 -5.47 0.72
CA TRP A 11 -5.83 -6.42 1.18
C TRP A 11 -5.62 -7.53 0.14
N TYR A 12 -4.37 -7.85 -0.14
CA TYR A 12 -4.03 -9.00 -0.99
C TYR A 12 -4.07 -10.29 -0.18
N SER A 13 -5.04 -11.17 -0.45
CA SER A 13 -5.26 -12.41 0.31
C SER A 13 -4.13 -13.46 0.20
N GLY A 14 -3.20 -13.30 -0.75
CA GLY A 14 -1.96 -14.08 -0.81
C GLY A 14 -0.89 -13.61 0.20
N SER A 15 -1.14 -12.50 0.91
CA SER A 15 -0.29 -12.00 2.01
C SER A 15 -0.93 -12.26 3.37
N PRO A 16 -0.16 -12.29 4.47
CA PRO A 16 -0.68 -12.34 5.83
C PRO A 16 -1.77 -11.29 6.08
N ALA A 17 -2.82 -11.67 6.83
CA ALA A 17 -3.85 -10.74 7.27
C ALA A 17 -3.25 -9.64 8.17
N VAL A 18 -3.91 -8.47 8.26
CA VAL A 18 -3.46 -7.34 9.10
C VAL A 18 -3.21 -7.76 10.55
N SER A 19 -4.01 -8.70 11.07
CA SER A 19 -3.91 -9.25 12.43
C SER A 19 -2.80 -10.29 12.61
N ALA A 20 -2.14 -10.74 11.54
CA ALA A 20 -1.09 -11.77 11.61
C ALA A 20 0.12 -11.29 12.42
N ALA A 21 0.73 -12.21 13.16
CA ALA A 21 1.87 -11.92 14.02
C ALA A 21 3.23 -11.88 13.28
N ALA A 22 3.27 -12.26 12.01
CA ALA A 22 4.50 -12.43 11.23
C ALA A 22 4.23 -12.21 9.73
N GLY A 23 5.31 -11.95 8.98
CA GLY A 23 5.27 -11.70 7.54
C GLY A 23 4.73 -10.32 7.15
N THR A 24 4.64 -10.06 5.85
CA THR A 24 4.29 -8.76 5.28
C THR A 24 2.85 -8.73 4.78
N THR A 25 1.98 -8.00 5.46
CA THR A 25 0.64 -7.69 4.93
C THR A 25 0.75 -6.69 3.78
N LEU A 26 0.12 -7.00 2.65
CA LEU A 26 0.12 -6.13 1.47
C LEU A 26 -1.26 -5.47 1.28
N LEU A 27 -1.27 -4.14 1.32
CA LEU A 27 -2.42 -3.29 1.01
C LEU A 27 -2.18 -2.55 -0.31
N ALA A 28 -3.20 -2.50 -1.17
CA ALA A 28 -3.16 -1.77 -2.43
C ALA A 28 -4.37 -0.84 -2.54
N GLY A 29 -4.16 0.35 -3.09
CA GLY A 29 -5.21 1.36 -3.22
C GLY A 29 -4.94 2.34 -4.36
N HIS A 30 -5.99 3.02 -4.80
CA HIS A 30 -5.87 4.04 -5.83
C HIS A 30 -5.02 5.22 -5.34
N VAL A 31 -4.18 5.77 -6.24
CA VAL A 31 -3.59 7.10 -6.05
C VAL A 31 -4.67 8.12 -6.39
N ASN A 32 -5.39 7.91 -7.49
CA ASN A 32 -6.62 8.56 -7.86
C ASN A 32 -7.48 7.59 -8.71
N TYR A 33 -8.76 7.87 -8.79
CA TYR A 33 -9.71 7.22 -9.68
C TYR A 33 -10.87 8.19 -9.95
N ASP A 34 -11.29 8.29 -11.21
CA ASP A 34 -12.40 9.17 -11.63
C ASP A 34 -12.31 10.60 -11.05
N SER A 35 -11.18 11.27 -11.28
CA SER A 35 -10.86 12.62 -10.76
C SER A 35 -10.82 12.78 -9.23
N THR A 36 -11.01 11.69 -8.48
CA THR A 36 -10.99 11.67 -7.02
C THR A 36 -9.66 11.11 -6.52
N ARG A 37 -9.03 11.80 -5.56
CA ARG A 37 -7.85 11.29 -4.86
C ARG A 37 -8.21 10.02 -4.11
N GLY A 38 -7.37 8.99 -4.20
CA GLY A 38 -7.58 7.75 -3.45
C GLY A 38 -7.01 7.80 -2.04
N ALA A 39 -7.34 6.79 -1.23
CA ALA A 39 -6.87 6.68 0.16
C ALA A 39 -5.35 6.69 0.28
N LEU A 40 -4.63 6.23 -0.75
CA LEU A 40 -3.17 6.21 -0.79
C LEU A 40 -2.57 7.36 -1.61
N TYR A 41 -3.35 8.36 -2.01
CA TYR A 41 -2.82 9.59 -2.62
C TYR A 41 -1.63 10.22 -1.86
N PRO A 42 -1.63 10.32 -0.50
CA PRO A 42 -0.53 10.97 0.20
C PRO A 42 0.77 10.14 0.25
N LEU A 43 0.74 8.87 -0.18
CA LEU A 43 1.85 7.93 0.02
C LEU A 43 3.16 8.43 -0.61
N SER A 44 3.10 9.13 -1.75
CA SER A 44 4.29 9.67 -2.44
C SER A 44 5.04 10.76 -1.66
N THR A 45 4.43 11.30 -0.61
CA THR A 45 4.99 12.38 0.21
C THR A 45 5.23 11.95 1.66
N ILE A 46 4.99 10.68 1.99
CA ILE A 46 5.15 10.19 3.35
C ILE A 46 6.63 10.08 3.72
N ALA A 47 6.98 10.54 4.92
CA ALA A 47 8.32 10.41 5.46
C ALA A 47 8.39 9.20 6.42
N PRO A 48 9.55 8.52 6.52
CA PRO A 48 9.79 7.57 7.61
C PRO A 48 9.46 8.19 8.97
N GLY A 49 8.85 7.42 9.85
CA GLY A 49 8.32 7.88 11.13
C GLY A 49 6.83 8.25 11.10
N ALA A 50 6.21 8.39 9.93
CA ALA A 50 4.77 8.70 9.84
C ALA A 50 3.91 7.59 10.44
N LEU A 51 2.88 7.98 11.20
CA LEU A 51 1.91 7.08 11.80
C LEU A 51 0.91 6.58 10.74
N VAL A 52 0.70 5.27 10.72
CA VAL A 52 -0.32 4.60 9.91
C VAL A 52 -1.23 3.83 10.85
N ILE A 53 -2.54 3.99 10.67
CA ILE A 53 -3.57 3.24 11.41
C ILE A 53 -4.33 2.40 10.40
N VAL A 54 -4.34 1.08 10.60
CA VAL A 54 -5.07 0.14 9.75
C VAL A 54 -6.15 -0.53 10.58
N THR A 55 -7.39 -0.41 10.13
CA THR A 55 -8.55 -1.09 10.72
C THR A 55 -8.89 -2.33 9.89
N ASP A 56 -8.90 -3.50 10.52
CA ASP A 56 -9.28 -4.75 9.85
C ASP A 56 -10.80 -4.88 9.67
N GLY A 57 -11.24 -5.93 8.96
CA GLY A 57 -12.67 -6.18 8.72
C GLY A 57 -13.48 -6.50 9.97
N SER A 58 -12.83 -6.74 11.11
CA SER A 58 -13.47 -6.92 12.42
C SER A 58 -13.51 -5.63 13.24
N GLY A 59 -13.01 -4.51 12.70
CA GLY A 59 -12.98 -3.20 13.36
C GLY A 59 -11.78 -3.00 14.28
N ASN A 60 -10.81 -3.92 14.32
CA ASN A 60 -9.63 -3.77 15.17
C ASN A 60 -8.61 -2.85 14.51
N ALA A 61 -8.19 -1.81 15.22
CA ALA A 61 -7.17 -0.88 14.76
C ALA A 61 -5.76 -1.35 15.18
N SER A 62 -4.84 -1.35 14.23
CA SER A 62 -3.41 -1.58 14.44
C SER A 62 -2.62 -0.34 14.05
N ARG A 63 -1.56 -0.03 14.83
CA ARG A 63 -0.73 1.16 14.64
C ARG A 63 0.64 0.75 14.11
N TRP A 64 1.12 1.51 13.14
CA TRP A 64 2.36 1.24 12.43
C TRP A 64 3.13 2.55 12.24
N THR A 65 4.45 2.43 12.10
CA THR A 65 5.30 3.55 11.71
C THR A 65 6.01 3.20 10.42
N THR A 66 5.96 4.12 9.45
CA THR A 66 6.66 3.95 8.18
C THR A 66 8.17 3.95 8.40
N VAL A 67 8.86 3.10 7.65
CA VAL A 67 10.32 2.94 7.74
C VAL A 67 11.00 3.16 6.40
N SER A 68 10.27 3.03 5.29
CA SER A 68 10.80 3.28 3.96
C SER A 68 9.71 3.76 3.00
N LEU A 69 10.13 4.52 2.00
CA LEU A 69 9.35 4.88 0.83
C LEU A 69 10.20 4.58 -0.41
N GLN A 70 9.66 3.84 -1.34
CA GLN A 70 10.32 3.48 -2.60
C GLN A 70 9.39 3.79 -3.77
N VAL A 71 9.99 4.19 -4.89
CA VAL A 71 9.32 4.27 -6.19
C VAL A 71 9.98 3.25 -7.10
N ARG A 72 9.20 2.38 -7.71
CA ARG A 72 9.64 1.31 -8.62
C ARG A 72 8.87 1.37 -9.92
N ASP A 73 9.48 0.90 -11.00
CA ASP A 73 8.77 0.72 -12.26
C ASP A 73 7.57 -0.22 -12.06
N LYS A 74 6.53 -0.04 -12.88
CA LYS A 74 5.25 -0.74 -12.73
C LYS A 74 5.41 -2.26 -12.63
N ASP A 75 6.38 -2.80 -13.37
CA ASP A 75 6.64 -4.23 -13.51
C ASP A 75 7.79 -4.73 -12.60
N ASP A 76 8.42 -3.86 -11.80
CA ASP A 76 9.53 -4.18 -10.88
C ASP A 76 9.11 -4.05 -9.41
N LEU A 77 8.05 -4.77 -9.02
CA LEU A 77 7.68 -4.85 -7.61
C LEU A 77 8.65 -5.77 -6.85
N PRO A 78 9.11 -5.37 -5.64
CA PRO A 78 9.89 -6.25 -4.79
C PRO A 78 9.04 -7.42 -4.29
N GLY A 79 9.71 -8.48 -3.85
CA GLY A 79 9.03 -9.55 -3.12
C GLY A 79 8.53 -9.07 -1.76
N PHE A 80 7.34 -9.53 -1.35
CA PHE A 80 6.78 -9.29 -0.02
C PHE A 80 6.76 -10.61 0.77
N PRO A 81 7.74 -10.86 1.66
CA PRO A 81 7.84 -12.14 2.36
C PRO A 81 6.62 -12.41 3.24
N VAL A 82 6.02 -13.59 3.07
CA VAL A 82 4.87 -14.06 3.87
C VAL A 82 5.26 -14.61 5.25
N SER A 83 6.56 -14.68 5.53
CA SER A 83 7.14 -15.10 6.80
C SER A 83 8.21 -14.10 7.27
N GLY A 84 8.70 -14.28 8.51
CA GLY A 84 9.66 -13.37 9.13
C GLY A 84 8.99 -12.26 9.95
N PRO A 85 9.67 -11.13 10.21
CA PRO A 85 9.14 -10.05 11.03
C PRO A 85 7.81 -9.51 10.50
N ARG A 86 6.90 -9.15 11.40
CA ARG A 86 5.62 -8.52 11.06
C ARG A 86 5.85 -7.17 10.38
N ARG A 87 5.33 -7.01 9.18
CA ARG A 87 5.48 -5.82 8.34
C ARG A 87 4.17 -5.47 7.65
N LEU A 88 4.07 -4.21 7.24
CA LEU A 88 3.00 -3.70 6.40
C LEU A 88 3.63 -3.06 5.15
N ALA A 89 3.14 -3.43 3.97
CA ALA A 89 3.46 -2.78 2.71
C ALA A 89 2.18 -2.15 2.15
N MET A 90 2.23 -0.86 1.83
CA MET A 90 1.15 -0.13 1.17
C MET A 90 1.64 0.25 -0.23
N VAL A 91 0.85 -0.07 -1.25
CA VAL A 91 1.21 0.14 -2.66
C VAL A 91 0.14 0.95 -3.36
N THR A 92 0.58 1.95 -4.11
CA THR A 92 -0.26 2.72 -5.02
C THR A 92 0.45 3.02 -6.33
N CYS A 93 -0.29 3.50 -7.32
CA CYS A 93 0.28 3.94 -8.59
C CYS A 93 1.02 5.28 -8.42
N GLY A 94 2.05 5.52 -9.23
CA GLY A 94 2.78 6.79 -9.27
C GLY A 94 3.60 6.97 -10.54
N GLY A 95 4.43 8.01 -10.57
CA GLY A 95 5.15 8.40 -11.78
C GLY A 95 4.24 9.07 -12.82
N GLU A 96 4.74 9.17 -14.04
CA GLU A 96 4.01 9.77 -15.15
C GLU A 96 2.81 8.91 -15.58
N LEU A 97 1.73 9.56 -16.02
CA LEU A 97 0.61 8.89 -16.68
C LEU A 97 0.97 8.68 -18.15
N LEU A 98 1.12 7.42 -18.56
CA LEU A 98 1.47 7.03 -19.92
C LEU A 98 0.23 6.56 -20.68
N GLU A 99 0.15 6.88 -21.97
CA GLU A 99 -0.80 6.26 -22.88
C GLU A 99 -0.28 4.89 -23.31
N THR A 100 -1.09 3.83 -23.17
CA THR A 100 -0.74 2.47 -23.56
C THR A 100 -1.84 1.86 -24.43
N ASP A 101 -1.56 0.75 -25.10
CA ASP A 101 -2.57 0.01 -25.88
C ASP A 101 -3.78 -0.46 -25.04
N ARG A 102 -3.65 -0.46 -23.71
CA ARG A 102 -4.70 -0.83 -22.75
C ARG A 102 -5.36 0.39 -22.08
N GLY A 103 -5.05 1.60 -22.57
CA GLY A 103 -5.47 2.88 -22.00
C GLY A 103 -4.42 3.52 -21.07
N PRO A 104 -4.76 4.63 -20.42
CA PRO A 104 -3.85 5.36 -19.55
C PRO A 104 -3.36 4.53 -18.36
N SER A 105 -2.06 4.57 -18.08
CA SER A 105 -1.44 3.84 -16.98
C SER A 105 -0.26 4.60 -16.39
N TYR A 106 -0.22 4.67 -15.06
CA TYR A 106 0.95 5.15 -14.33
C TYR A 106 2.18 4.28 -14.58
N ALA A 107 3.33 4.94 -14.78
CA ALA A 107 4.63 4.31 -15.08
C ALA A 107 5.24 3.55 -13.90
N SER A 108 4.87 3.89 -12.67
CA SER A 108 5.53 3.40 -11.46
C SER A 108 4.54 2.97 -10.38
N ASN A 109 5.06 2.27 -9.37
CA ASN A 109 4.43 2.04 -8.09
C ASN A 109 5.15 2.82 -6.99
N VAL A 110 4.39 3.40 -6.07
CA VAL A 110 4.90 3.95 -4.81
C VAL A 110 4.63 2.93 -3.72
N ILE A 111 5.66 2.58 -2.96
CA ILE A 111 5.64 1.52 -1.96
C ILE A 111 6.13 2.12 -0.65
N ALA A 112 5.26 2.19 0.36
CA ALA A 112 5.65 2.52 1.71
C ALA A 112 5.64 1.25 2.57
N GLU A 113 6.75 0.99 3.27
CA GLU A 113 6.79 -0.08 4.26
C GLU A 113 6.69 0.50 5.66
N ALA A 114 6.03 -0.24 6.54
CA ALA A 114 5.88 0.11 7.94
C ALA A 114 6.08 -1.11 8.84
N ILE A 115 6.53 -0.82 10.06
CA ILE A 115 6.67 -1.80 11.15
C ILE A 115 5.62 -1.51 12.22
N PRO A 116 5.14 -2.53 12.96
CA PRO A 116 4.16 -2.31 14.01
C PRO A 116 4.76 -1.41 15.10
N LEU A 117 3.97 -0.44 15.57
CA LEU A 117 4.28 0.24 16.81
C LEU A 117 3.90 -0.71 17.94
N THR A 118 4.89 -1.22 18.66
CA THR A 118 4.64 -1.89 19.94
C THR A 118 3.96 -0.90 20.89
N ALA A 119 2.94 -1.37 21.59
CA ALA A 119 2.54 -0.74 22.85
C ALA A 119 3.59 -1.06 23.92
#